data_AF-A0A958H5R5-F1
#
_entry.id   AF-A0A958H5R5-F1
#
_cell.length_a   1.000
_cell.length_b   1.000
_cell.length_c   1.000
_cell.angle_alpha   90.00
_cell.angle_beta   90.00
_cell.angle_gamma   90.00
#
_symmetry.space_group_name_H-M   'P 1'
#
loop_
_entity.id
_entity.type
_entity.pdbx_description
1 polymer ?
#
loop_
_entity_poly.entity_id
_entity_poly.type
_entity_poly.pdbx_seq_one_letter_code
_entity_poly.pdbx_strand_id
1 'polypeptide(L)'
;MRQSRRLFGAFLIIALAGVIIWSPAGLTAPVSDAGQRSAAGVSSLLPQPQEVSTGDDFVTKPVTPTLTVAAESLPEAQLEYTLDREINPRLSTHSVFDPEYNPDYGPDPLLQVQEDAGPAAVDAFGTPILNFNGQGFTNVNPPDTVGDVGLDRYVQMINGSGGALVRIYNKTTGATIGNQFSLDNLATGGACTSGAGDPIVLYDQAANRWMLSEFAASGNHLCVYVSKTADPAGQYYFYDFTTPNFPD
;
A
#
# COMPACT_ATOMS: atom_id res chain seq x y z
N MET A 1 62.30 -4.12 -10.34
CA MET A 1 62.33 -5.35 -11.17
C MET A 1 62.75 -6.54 -10.32
N ARG A 2 61.82 -7.44 -9.97
CA ARG A 2 61.96 -8.91 -9.99
C ARG A 2 60.79 -9.53 -9.22
N GLN A 3 59.85 -10.06 -10.01
CA GLN A 3 58.81 -10.98 -9.59
C GLN A 3 59.41 -12.34 -9.24
N SER A 4 58.83 -13.04 -8.26
CA SER A 4 58.94 -14.49 -8.13
C SER A 4 57.54 -15.10 -7.99
N ARG A 5 57.14 -15.82 -9.04
CA ARG A 5 56.00 -16.75 -9.06
C ARG A 5 56.44 -18.07 -8.44
N ARG A 6 55.53 -18.75 -7.72
CA ARG A 6 55.49 -20.22 -7.65
C ARG A 6 54.02 -20.70 -7.65
N LEU A 7 53.76 -21.67 -8.52
CA LEU A 7 52.49 -22.33 -8.77
C LEU A 7 52.38 -23.68 -8.03
N PHE A 8 51.12 -24.17 -7.96
CA PHE A 8 50.62 -25.56 -7.99
C PHE A 8 50.59 -26.41 -6.72
N GLY A 9 49.40 -27.02 -6.50
CA GLY A 9 49.25 -28.28 -5.75
C GLY A 9 47.86 -28.52 -5.16
N ALA A 10 46.90 -28.97 -5.98
CA ALA A 10 45.65 -29.57 -5.52
C ALA A 10 45.85 -31.08 -5.28
N PHE A 11 45.30 -31.65 -4.21
CA PHE A 11 45.08 -33.09 -4.08
C PHE A 11 43.80 -33.42 -3.30
N LEU A 12 42.96 -34.21 -3.96
CA LEU A 12 41.72 -34.84 -3.52
C LEU A 12 42.07 -36.21 -2.89
N ILE A 13 41.52 -36.54 -1.71
CA ILE A 13 41.51 -37.91 -1.18
C ILE A 13 40.12 -38.24 -0.64
N ILE A 14 39.54 -39.33 -1.15
CA ILE A 14 38.31 -39.99 -0.70
C ILE A 14 38.73 -41.16 0.20
N ALA A 15 38.04 -41.37 1.33
CA ALA A 15 37.93 -42.67 1.99
C ALA A 15 36.67 -42.78 2.85
N LEU A 16 36.05 -43.97 2.80
CA LEU A 16 34.73 -44.37 3.30
C LEU A 16 34.82 -45.16 4.62
N ALA A 17 33.66 -45.34 5.28
CA ALA A 17 33.30 -46.25 6.38
C ALA A 17 33.68 -45.80 7.81
N GLY A 18 32.85 -45.90 8.85
CA GLY A 18 31.50 -46.44 9.05
C GLY A 18 31.21 -46.34 10.56
N VAL A 19 29.98 -45.98 10.96
CA VAL A 19 29.58 -45.77 12.37
C VAL A 19 28.59 -46.86 12.79
N ILE A 20 28.81 -47.47 13.95
CA ILE A 20 27.81 -48.31 14.64
C ILE A 20 27.51 -47.68 16.00
N ILE A 21 26.20 -47.54 16.26
CA ILE A 21 25.55 -46.87 17.39
C ILE A 21 25.12 -47.93 18.42
N TRP A 22 25.05 -47.54 19.71
CA TRP A 22 24.21 -48.22 20.69
C TRP A 22 23.29 -47.23 21.41
N SER A 23 22.02 -47.61 21.55
CA SER A 23 20.90 -46.85 22.11
C SER A 23 20.77 -47.03 23.63
N PRO A 24 19.85 -46.29 24.27
CA PRO A 24 18.69 -47.02 24.82
C PRO A 24 17.34 -46.34 24.54
N ALA A 25 16.30 -47.17 24.62
CA ALA A 25 14.91 -46.93 24.22
C ALA A 25 14.05 -46.30 25.31
N GLY A 26 12.96 -45.62 24.90
CA GLY A 26 11.75 -45.46 25.72
C GLY A 26 10.77 -44.35 25.31
N LEU A 27 9.79 -44.69 24.44
CA LEU A 27 8.35 -44.28 24.43
C LEU A 27 8.01 -42.77 24.21
N THR A 28 7.15 -42.29 23.28
CA THR A 28 5.89 -42.81 22.65
C THR A 28 5.50 -42.06 21.34
N ALA A 29 5.13 -42.81 20.28
CA ALA A 29 4.05 -42.66 19.25
C ALA A 29 3.84 -41.34 18.41
N PRO A 30 3.10 -41.35 17.27
CA PRO A 30 3.69 -41.26 15.93
C PRO A 30 3.33 -39.98 15.14
N VAL A 31 4.23 -39.55 14.25
CA VAL A 31 3.91 -38.72 13.07
C VAL A 31 4.46 -39.47 11.86
N SER A 32 3.57 -40.02 11.03
CA SER A 32 3.94 -40.61 9.74
C SER A 32 3.78 -39.57 8.64
N ASP A 33 4.91 -39.10 8.13
CA ASP A 33 5.05 -38.45 6.85
C ASP A 33 5.24 -39.54 5.78
N ALA A 34 4.51 -39.46 4.67
CA ALA A 34 4.78 -40.23 3.47
C ALA A 34 4.17 -39.53 2.25
N GLY A 35 4.91 -38.57 1.72
CA GLY A 35 4.78 -38.20 0.32
C GLY A 35 5.30 -39.32 -0.59
N GLN A 36 4.49 -39.75 -1.55
CA GLN A 36 4.99 -40.38 -2.78
C GLN A 36 4.32 -39.72 -3.99
N ARG A 37 5.16 -39.11 -4.83
CA ARG A 37 4.80 -38.64 -6.17
C ARG A 37 4.57 -39.85 -7.08
N SER A 38 3.51 -39.82 -7.88
CA SER A 38 3.40 -40.64 -9.09
C SER A 38 2.69 -39.82 -10.16
N ALA A 39 3.36 -39.61 -11.29
CA ALA A 39 2.82 -38.99 -12.48
C ALA A 39 2.52 -40.09 -13.52
N ALA A 40 1.25 -40.25 -13.89
CA ALA A 40 0.74 -40.59 -15.24
C ALA A 40 -0.70 -41.14 -15.14
N GLY A 41 -1.65 -40.56 -15.92
CA GLY A 41 -2.81 -41.33 -16.40
C GLY A 41 -4.23 -40.78 -16.18
N VAL A 42 -4.55 -39.61 -16.76
CA VAL A 42 -5.82 -39.23 -17.45
C VAL A 42 -7.18 -39.64 -16.83
N SER A 43 -7.96 -38.66 -16.34
CA SER A 43 -9.19 -38.16 -17.00
C SER A 43 -10.23 -37.59 -16.01
N SER A 44 -10.47 -36.28 -16.13
CA SER A 44 -11.78 -35.62 -15.98
C SER A 44 -12.67 -35.99 -14.79
N LEU A 45 -12.38 -35.41 -13.62
CA LEU A 45 -13.42 -34.94 -12.69
C LEU A 45 -12.86 -33.77 -11.87
N LEU A 46 -12.59 -32.64 -12.55
CA LEU A 46 -12.53 -31.38 -11.80
C LEU A 46 -13.96 -31.10 -11.32
N PRO A 47 -14.19 -30.90 -10.00
CA PRO A 47 -15.42 -30.25 -9.58
C PRO A 47 -15.47 -28.92 -10.32
N GLN A 48 -16.54 -28.72 -11.09
CA GLN A 48 -16.88 -27.37 -11.55
C GLN A 48 -16.88 -26.47 -10.32
N PRO A 49 -16.34 -25.24 -10.36
CA PRO A 49 -16.57 -24.28 -9.29
C PRO A 49 -18.09 -24.07 -9.22
N GLN A 50 -18.74 -24.76 -8.30
CA GLN A 50 -20.10 -24.48 -7.91
C GLN A 50 -19.98 -23.32 -6.94
N GLU A 51 -20.64 -22.22 -7.26
CA GLU A 51 -20.76 -21.07 -6.38
C GLU A 51 -21.31 -21.54 -5.04
N VAL A 52 -20.44 -21.60 -4.04
CA VAL A 52 -20.87 -21.83 -2.66
C VAL A 52 -21.23 -20.44 -2.13
N SER A 53 -22.52 -20.12 -2.19
CA SER A 53 -23.08 -18.99 -1.45
C SER A 53 -23.12 -19.35 0.03
N THR A 54 -22.01 -19.10 0.72
CA THR A 54 -22.06 -18.71 2.13
C THR A 54 -22.45 -17.23 2.16
N GLY A 55 -23.43 -16.86 2.98
CA GLY A 55 -24.06 -15.52 2.96
C GLY A 55 -23.06 -14.36 2.88
N ASP A 56 -23.44 -13.35 2.11
CA ASP A 56 -22.78 -12.06 1.83
C ASP A 56 -21.31 -12.07 1.37
N ASP A 57 -20.64 -13.23 1.35
CA ASP A 57 -19.27 -13.38 0.87
C ASP A 57 -19.26 -13.60 -0.65
N PHE A 58 -19.08 -12.51 -1.40
CA PHE A 58 -18.88 -12.58 -2.85
C PHE A 58 -17.43 -13.00 -3.17
N VAL A 59 -17.23 -14.28 -3.43
CA VAL A 59 -15.96 -14.78 -3.97
C VAL A 59 -15.99 -14.70 -5.50
N THR A 60 -15.21 -13.78 -6.06
CA THR A 60 -15.05 -13.67 -7.52
C THR A 60 -14.18 -14.81 -8.06
N LYS A 61 -14.19 -14.99 -9.40
CA LYS A 61 -13.23 -15.90 -10.05
C LYS A 61 -11.79 -15.42 -9.77
N PRO A 62 -10.81 -16.33 -9.66
CA PRO A 62 -9.42 -15.94 -9.47
C PRO A 62 -8.96 -14.91 -10.51
N VAL A 63 -8.41 -13.80 -10.04
CA VAL A 63 -7.85 -12.74 -10.89
C VAL A 63 -6.38 -13.07 -11.15
N THR A 64 -5.98 -13.10 -12.41
CA THR A 64 -4.56 -13.24 -12.79
C THR A 64 -3.93 -11.85 -12.82
N PRO A 65 -2.93 -11.56 -11.96
CA PRO A 65 -2.30 -10.26 -11.99
C PRO A 65 -1.44 -10.06 -13.23
N THR A 66 -1.30 -8.81 -13.64
CA THR A 66 -0.36 -8.42 -14.70
C THR A 66 0.68 -7.45 -14.14
N LEU A 67 1.93 -7.61 -14.61
CA LEU A 67 3.06 -6.80 -14.17
C LEU A 67 3.03 -5.43 -14.88
N THR A 68 3.19 -4.37 -14.11
CA THR A 68 3.18 -2.99 -14.61
C THR A 68 4.59 -2.54 -15.05
N VAL A 69 4.66 -1.37 -15.67
CA VAL A 69 5.92 -0.60 -15.74
C VAL A 69 6.31 -0.09 -14.34
N ALA A 70 7.55 0.40 -14.20
CA ALA A 70 7.97 0.99 -12.92
C ALA A 70 7.27 2.34 -12.68
N ALA A 71 6.77 2.58 -11.47
CA ALA A 71 6.07 3.81 -11.14
C ALA A 71 6.91 5.07 -11.38
N GLU A 72 8.22 5.02 -11.11
CA GLU A 72 9.15 6.13 -11.38
C GLU A 72 9.27 6.51 -12.86
N SER A 73 8.90 5.59 -13.76
CA SER A 73 8.94 5.81 -15.21
C SER A 73 7.64 6.42 -15.76
N LEU A 74 6.61 6.57 -14.91
CA LEU A 74 5.34 7.13 -15.33
C LEU A 74 5.44 8.64 -15.61
N PRO A 75 4.66 9.14 -16.57
CA PRO A 75 4.62 10.57 -16.87
C PRO A 75 4.05 11.36 -15.68
N GLU A 76 4.43 12.64 -15.58
CA GLU A 76 3.81 13.55 -14.60
C GLU A 76 2.31 13.64 -14.87
N ALA A 77 1.51 13.44 -13.82
CA ALA A 77 0.07 13.59 -13.88
C ALA A 77 -0.31 14.99 -14.37
N GLN A 78 -1.27 15.06 -15.31
CA GLN A 78 -1.77 16.34 -15.79
C GLN A 78 -2.85 16.83 -14.83
N LEU A 79 -2.56 17.94 -14.15
CA LEU A 79 -3.52 18.61 -13.28
C LEU A 79 -4.35 19.60 -14.10
N GLU A 80 -5.66 19.35 -14.21
CA GLU A 80 -6.57 20.33 -14.79
C GLU A 80 -6.92 21.41 -13.75
N TYR A 81 -6.17 22.50 -13.80
CA TYR A 81 -6.49 23.70 -13.01
C TYR A 81 -7.63 24.45 -13.68
N THR A 82 -8.87 24.23 -13.25
CA THR A 82 -9.93 25.21 -13.51
C THR A 82 -9.78 26.35 -12.50
N LEU A 83 -9.63 27.57 -13.02
CA LEU A 83 -9.18 28.76 -12.28
C LEU A 83 -9.98 29.09 -11.02
N ASP A 84 -9.23 29.47 -9.99
CA ASP A 84 -9.56 30.29 -8.82
C ASP A 84 -11.01 30.31 -8.37
N ARG A 85 -11.36 29.36 -7.49
CA ARG A 85 -12.35 29.66 -6.47
C ARG A 85 -11.85 29.13 -5.13
N GLU A 86 -11.80 30.02 -4.14
CA GLU A 86 -11.78 29.63 -2.74
C GLU A 86 -13.11 28.89 -2.46
N ILE A 87 -13.11 27.55 -2.54
CA ILE A 87 -14.30 26.73 -2.28
C ILE A 87 -14.17 26.09 -0.90
N ASN A 88 -14.36 26.95 0.09
CA ASN A 88 -15.17 26.75 1.30
C ASN A 88 -14.67 27.78 2.32
N PRO A 89 -15.21 29.02 2.38
CA PRO A 89 -15.34 29.62 3.69
C PRO A 89 -16.05 28.57 4.56
N ARG A 90 -15.53 28.28 5.76
CA ARG A 90 -16.13 27.31 6.69
C ARG A 90 -17.64 27.43 6.60
N LEU A 91 -18.30 26.41 6.04
CA LEU A 91 -19.75 26.37 5.98
C LEU A 91 -20.22 26.30 7.42
N SER A 92 -20.54 27.46 7.99
CA SER A 92 -21.32 27.54 9.20
C SER A 92 -22.71 27.04 8.83
N THR A 93 -22.97 25.77 9.09
CA THR A 93 -24.29 25.14 8.87
C THR A 93 -25.35 25.66 9.85
N HIS A 94 -25.01 26.64 10.69
CA HIS A 94 -25.95 27.42 11.46
C HIS A 94 -26.24 28.74 10.76
N SER A 95 -27.39 28.81 10.09
CA SER A 95 -28.00 30.04 9.54
C SER A 95 -28.43 31.07 10.60
N VAL A 96 -28.00 30.88 11.85
CA VAL A 96 -28.27 31.76 13.00
C VAL A 96 -27.01 31.83 13.87
N PHE A 97 -25.88 32.21 13.29
CA PHE A 97 -24.88 32.92 14.09
C PHE A 97 -25.18 34.39 13.91
N ASP A 98 -25.84 34.96 14.91
CA ASP A 98 -25.68 36.38 15.15
C ASP A 98 -24.15 36.60 15.31
N PRO A 99 -23.49 37.40 14.47
CA PRO A 99 -22.07 37.69 14.60
C PRO A 99 -21.75 38.41 15.92
N GLU A 100 -22.79 38.88 16.63
CA GLU A 100 -22.76 39.42 17.98
C GLU A 100 -23.30 38.43 19.03
N TYR A 101 -23.49 37.14 18.68
CA TYR A 101 -23.84 36.08 19.63
C TYR A 101 -22.69 35.86 20.61
N ASN A 102 -22.66 36.69 21.64
CA ASN A 102 -21.94 36.43 22.87
C ASN A 102 -22.89 35.58 23.72
N PRO A 103 -22.69 34.26 23.84
CA PRO A 103 -23.48 33.53 24.82
C PRO A 103 -23.23 34.18 26.19
N ASP A 104 -24.28 34.50 26.96
CA ASP A 104 -24.16 35.11 28.31
C ASP A 104 -23.38 34.23 29.33
N TYR A 105 -22.80 33.13 28.88
CA TYR A 105 -21.75 32.43 29.60
C TYR A 105 -20.51 33.35 29.52
N GLY A 106 -20.13 33.91 30.67
CA GLY A 106 -18.88 34.67 30.81
C GLY A 106 -17.65 33.90 30.28
N PRO A 107 -16.44 34.47 30.40
CA PRO A 107 -15.22 33.82 29.92
C PRO A 107 -15.20 32.34 30.32
N ASP A 108 -14.85 31.46 29.36
CA ASP A 108 -14.90 30.00 29.54
C ASP A 108 -14.38 29.63 30.93
N PRO A 109 -15.19 28.96 31.78
CA PRO A 109 -14.78 28.61 33.14
C PRO A 109 -13.46 27.84 33.22
N LEU A 110 -13.04 27.20 32.13
CA LEU A 110 -11.78 26.49 32.01
C LEU A 110 -10.65 27.33 31.40
N LEU A 111 -10.92 28.53 30.88
CA LEU A 111 -9.89 29.41 30.31
C LEU A 111 -8.81 29.75 31.34
N GLN A 112 -9.21 30.16 32.54
CA GLN A 112 -8.26 30.46 33.61
C GLN A 112 -7.43 29.22 33.99
N VAL A 113 -8.07 28.04 34.02
CA VAL A 113 -7.38 26.76 34.31
C VAL A 113 -6.40 26.40 33.19
N GLN A 114 -6.73 26.71 31.94
CA GLN A 114 -5.86 26.48 30.78
C GLN A 114 -4.70 27.47 30.71
N GLU A 115 -4.91 28.74 31.09
CA GLU A 115 -3.86 29.76 31.19
C GLU A 115 -2.90 29.49 32.36
N ASP A 116 -3.43 28.99 33.49
CA ASP A 116 -2.66 28.61 34.67
C ASP A 116 -1.99 27.24 34.53
N ALA A 117 -2.38 26.44 33.53
CA ALA A 117 -1.73 25.17 33.25
C ALA A 117 -0.29 25.41 32.79
N GLY A 118 0.67 24.76 33.48
CA GLY A 118 2.06 24.75 33.05
C GLY A 118 2.19 24.18 31.63
N PRO A 119 3.31 24.46 30.92
CA PRO A 119 3.54 23.91 29.59
C PRO A 119 3.33 22.40 29.62
N ALA A 120 2.45 21.89 28.76
CA ALA A 120 2.23 20.46 28.64
C ALA A 120 3.60 19.78 28.43
N ALA A 121 3.90 18.79 29.28
CA ALA A 121 4.99 17.88 28.97
C ALA A 121 4.64 17.23 27.62
N VAL A 122 5.59 17.15 26.69
CA VAL A 122 5.35 16.51 25.39
C VAL A 122 4.87 15.09 25.62
N ASP A 123 3.58 14.87 25.33
CA ASP A 123 2.93 13.56 25.37
C ASP A 123 3.51 12.70 24.24
N ALA A 124 4.68 12.11 24.49
CA ALA A 124 5.40 11.14 23.64
C ALA A 124 5.78 11.56 22.20
N PHE A 125 5.16 12.59 21.62
CA PHE A 125 5.48 13.13 20.31
C PHE A 125 6.44 14.30 20.50
N GLY A 126 7.72 14.07 20.18
CA GLY A 126 8.72 15.13 20.10
C GLY A 126 8.47 16.05 18.90
N THR A 127 9.32 17.07 18.74
CA THR A 127 9.33 17.91 17.53
C THR A 127 9.42 17.03 16.27
N PRO A 128 8.55 17.23 15.27
CA PRO A 128 8.64 16.50 14.00
C PRO A 128 10.05 16.57 13.42
N ILE A 129 10.61 15.42 13.06
CA ILE A 129 11.96 15.32 12.46
C ILE A 129 11.98 16.02 11.09
N LEU A 130 10.85 15.94 10.37
CA LEU A 130 10.63 16.60 9.08
C LEU A 130 9.24 17.24 9.08
N ASN A 131 9.16 18.40 8.42
CA ASN A 131 7.91 19.07 8.09
C ASN A 131 8.04 19.65 6.68
N PHE A 132 7.19 19.23 5.76
CA PHE A 132 7.20 19.66 4.36
C PHE A 132 5.78 19.62 3.79
N ASN A 133 5.56 20.37 2.71
CA ASN A 133 4.27 20.38 2.03
C ASN A 133 4.03 19.05 1.29
N GLY A 134 2.84 18.48 1.49
CA GLY A 134 2.35 17.34 0.72
C GLY A 134 1.83 17.74 -0.68
N GLN A 135 1.10 16.83 -1.32
CA GLN A 135 0.38 17.12 -2.56
C GLN A 135 -0.62 18.27 -2.36
N GLY A 136 -0.71 19.17 -3.35
CA GLY A 136 -1.62 20.32 -3.33
C GLY A 136 -3.06 19.95 -3.72
N PHE A 137 -3.97 20.91 -3.55
CA PHE A 137 -5.36 20.76 -3.97
C PHE A 137 -5.48 20.61 -5.49
N THR A 138 -6.29 19.65 -5.92
CA THR A 138 -6.46 19.24 -7.33
C THR A 138 -7.74 19.78 -7.97
N ASN A 139 -8.48 20.66 -7.28
CA ASN A 139 -9.85 21.06 -7.64
C ASN A 139 -10.90 19.94 -7.54
N VAL A 140 -10.61 18.85 -6.83
CA VAL A 140 -11.55 17.75 -6.59
C VAL A 140 -12.03 17.74 -5.14
N ASN A 141 -13.33 17.56 -4.94
CA ASN A 141 -13.96 17.47 -3.63
C ASN A 141 -14.87 16.23 -3.57
N PRO A 142 -14.65 15.30 -2.61
CA PRO A 142 -13.60 15.35 -1.59
C PRO A 142 -12.20 15.05 -2.17
N PRO A 143 -11.13 15.60 -1.55
CA PRO A 143 -9.76 15.36 -2.01
C PRO A 143 -9.20 13.98 -1.59
N ASP A 144 -9.85 13.30 -0.65
CA ASP A 144 -9.50 11.97 -0.11
C ASP A 144 -8.02 11.74 0.12
N THR A 145 -7.41 12.66 0.88
CA THR A 145 -5.99 12.61 1.19
C THR A 145 -5.67 11.45 2.14
N VAL A 146 -4.90 10.49 1.65
CA VAL A 146 -4.39 9.36 2.42
C VAL A 146 -2.87 9.25 2.27
N GLY A 147 -2.24 8.52 3.19
CA GLY A 147 -0.80 8.26 3.11
C GLY A 147 -0.36 7.17 4.06
N ASP A 148 0.71 6.46 3.70
CA ASP A 148 1.36 5.48 4.58
C ASP A 148 2.88 5.54 4.49
N VAL A 149 3.52 5.07 5.55
CA VAL A 149 4.95 5.21 5.83
C VAL A 149 5.60 3.84 5.83
N GLY A 150 6.49 3.63 4.86
CA GLY A 150 7.34 2.46 4.80
C GLY A 150 8.66 2.64 5.56
N LEU A 151 9.61 1.78 5.23
CA LEU A 151 10.94 1.78 5.84
C LEU A 151 11.66 3.13 5.61
N ASP A 152 11.70 3.59 4.36
CA ASP A 152 12.45 4.76 3.92
C ASP A 152 11.65 5.67 2.94
N ARG A 153 10.35 5.39 2.77
CA ARG A 153 9.45 6.13 1.88
C ARG A 153 8.17 6.50 2.60
N TYR A 154 7.60 7.62 2.22
CA TYR A 154 6.22 7.99 2.50
C TYR A 154 5.50 8.10 1.16
N VAL A 155 4.36 7.43 1.03
CA VAL A 155 3.51 7.51 -0.16
C VAL A 155 2.24 8.22 0.23
N GLN A 156 1.93 9.30 -0.48
CA GLN A 156 0.69 10.04 -0.34
C GLN A 156 -0.17 9.81 -1.59
N MET A 157 -1.48 9.68 -1.39
CA MET A 157 -2.45 9.66 -2.48
C MET A 157 -3.57 10.68 -2.22
N ILE A 158 -4.10 11.26 -3.29
CA ILE A 158 -5.22 12.21 -3.28
C ILE A 158 -6.10 11.96 -4.51
N ASN A 159 -7.35 12.38 -4.50
CA ASN A 159 -8.17 12.41 -5.70
C ASN A 159 -7.69 13.48 -6.70
N GLY A 160 -7.70 13.12 -7.98
CA GLY A 160 -7.57 14.01 -9.13
C GLY A 160 -8.80 13.89 -10.04
N SER A 161 -8.87 14.71 -11.10
CA SER A 161 -10.06 14.80 -11.96
C SER A 161 -10.39 13.53 -12.74
N GLY A 162 -9.46 12.57 -12.81
CA GLY A 162 -9.61 11.31 -13.55
C GLY A 162 -9.13 10.08 -12.77
N GLY A 163 -9.13 10.14 -11.43
CA GLY A 163 -8.66 9.03 -10.59
C GLY A 163 -7.71 9.49 -9.47
N ALA A 164 -7.12 8.54 -8.77
CA ALA A 164 -6.17 8.82 -7.70
C ALA A 164 -4.80 9.30 -8.24
N LEU A 165 -4.18 10.27 -7.57
CA LEU A 165 -2.83 10.75 -7.83
C LEU A 165 -1.88 10.30 -6.72
N VAL A 166 -0.73 9.77 -7.10
CA VAL A 166 0.29 9.22 -6.20
C VAL A 166 1.52 10.12 -6.18
N ARG A 167 2.04 10.40 -4.98
CA ARG A 167 3.34 11.04 -4.78
C ARG A 167 4.18 10.29 -3.76
N ILE A 168 5.45 10.07 -4.11
CA ILE A 168 6.40 9.36 -3.26
C ILE A 168 7.42 10.35 -2.69
N TYR A 169 7.65 10.29 -1.39
CA TYR A 169 8.61 11.11 -0.67
C TYR A 169 9.67 10.24 0.00
N ASN A 170 10.91 10.73 0.01
CA ASN A 170 11.97 10.18 0.83
C ASN A 170 11.71 10.52 2.30
N LYS A 171 11.58 9.49 3.15
CA LYS A 171 11.24 9.66 4.57
C LYS A 171 12.33 10.37 5.40
N THR A 172 13.57 10.41 4.90
CA THR A 172 14.71 11.01 5.60
C THR A 172 14.94 12.46 5.17
N THR A 173 14.70 12.80 3.90
CA THR A 173 14.99 14.14 3.36
C THR A 173 13.74 14.97 3.06
N GLY A 174 12.55 14.34 3.00
CA GLY A 174 11.33 14.98 2.53
C GLY A 174 11.29 15.26 1.01
N ALA A 175 12.36 14.91 0.27
CA ALA A 175 12.43 15.12 -1.17
C ALA A 175 11.49 14.16 -1.91
N THR A 176 10.86 14.63 -2.99
CA THR A 176 10.05 13.77 -3.87
C THR A 176 10.92 12.79 -4.65
N ILE A 177 10.39 11.61 -4.91
CA ILE A 177 11.03 10.56 -5.71
C ILE A 177 10.16 10.32 -6.95
N GLY A 178 10.76 10.53 -8.12
CA GLY A 178 10.02 10.49 -9.37
C GLY A 178 8.99 11.61 -9.50
N ASN A 179 8.14 11.45 -10.50
CA ASN A 179 7.02 12.33 -10.83
C ASN A 179 5.80 12.02 -9.95
N GLN A 180 4.86 12.96 -9.85
CA GLN A 180 3.48 12.60 -9.49
C GLN A 180 2.88 11.80 -10.63
N PHE A 181 2.13 10.74 -10.35
CA PHE A 181 1.49 9.98 -11.41
C PHE A 181 0.05 9.65 -11.05
N SER A 182 -0.83 9.53 -12.05
CA SER A 182 -2.15 8.95 -11.87
C SER A 182 -2.03 7.45 -11.67
N LEU A 183 -2.72 6.89 -10.67
CA LEU A 183 -2.60 5.49 -10.27
C LEU A 183 -3.01 4.54 -11.41
N ASP A 184 -4.07 4.88 -12.14
CA ASP A 184 -4.57 4.15 -13.31
C ASP A 184 -3.52 3.95 -14.43
N ASN A 185 -2.49 4.80 -14.51
CA ASN A 185 -1.36 4.59 -15.44
C ASN A 185 -0.51 3.35 -15.10
N LEU A 186 -0.65 2.77 -13.91
CA LEU A 186 -0.04 1.46 -13.60
C LEU A 186 -0.77 0.32 -14.31
N ALA A 187 -2.08 0.45 -14.59
CA ALA A 187 -2.82 -0.61 -15.27
C ALA A 187 -2.37 -0.76 -16.72
N THR A 188 -2.22 -2.01 -17.18
CA THR A 188 -1.83 -2.29 -18.57
C THR A 188 -3.01 -2.67 -19.46
N GLY A 189 -4.25 -2.55 -18.96
CA GLY A 189 -5.49 -2.89 -19.67
C GLY A 189 -6.66 -3.06 -18.71
N GLY A 190 -7.86 -3.28 -19.27
CA GLY A 190 -9.09 -3.47 -18.50
C GLY A 190 -9.75 -2.17 -18.05
N ALA A 191 -10.69 -2.25 -17.10
CA ALA A 191 -11.39 -1.08 -16.59
C ALA A 191 -10.46 -0.16 -15.78
N CYS A 192 -9.41 -0.73 -15.18
CA CYS A 192 -8.43 -0.02 -14.37
C CYS A 192 -7.51 0.93 -15.14
N THR A 193 -7.62 1.05 -16.47
CA THR A 193 -6.94 2.12 -17.24
C THR A 193 -7.71 3.45 -17.20
N SER A 194 -8.76 3.54 -16.39
CA SER A 194 -9.53 4.75 -16.13
C SER A 194 -9.97 4.75 -14.66
N GLY A 195 -9.30 5.54 -13.84
CA GLY A 195 -9.58 5.67 -12.41
C GLY A 195 -10.81 6.52 -12.09
N ALA A 196 -11.32 6.37 -10.87
CA ALA A 196 -12.45 7.14 -10.31
C ALA A 196 -12.15 7.76 -8.93
N GLY A 197 -11.00 7.48 -8.33
CA GLY A 197 -10.62 8.01 -7.02
C GLY A 197 -10.85 7.03 -5.88
N ASP A 198 -11.08 7.57 -4.68
CA ASP A 198 -11.13 6.86 -3.40
C ASP A 198 -9.85 6.06 -3.12
N PRO A 199 -8.71 6.77 -3.03
CA PRO A 199 -7.42 6.14 -2.86
C PRO A 199 -7.29 5.44 -1.52
N ILE A 200 -6.69 4.24 -1.54
CA ILE A 200 -6.14 3.59 -0.35
C ILE A 200 -4.66 3.33 -0.61
N VAL A 201 -3.82 3.57 0.41
CA VAL A 201 -2.40 3.21 0.40
C VAL A 201 -2.05 2.55 1.73
N LEU A 202 -1.38 1.41 1.64
CA LEU A 202 -0.89 0.63 2.79
C LEU A 202 0.50 0.07 2.51
N TYR A 203 1.37 0.09 3.51
CA TYR A 203 2.64 -0.61 3.54
C TYR A 203 2.56 -1.80 4.49
N ASP A 204 2.62 -3.01 3.92
CA ASP A 204 2.74 -4.24 4.69
C ASP A 204 4.20 -4.45 5.09
N GLN A 205 4.49 -4.30 6.39
CA GLN A 205 5.84 -4.44 6.95
C GLN A 205 6.30 -5.91 6.97
N ALA A 206 5.39 -6.88 7.05
CA ALA A 206 5.73 -8.30 7.05
C ALA A 206 6.08 -8.79 5.65
N ALA A 207 5.33 -8.36 4.64
CA ALA A 207 5.59 -8.67 3.24
C ALA A 207 6.68 -7.78 2.62
N ASN A 208 6.97 -6.63 3.24
CA ASN A 208 7.76 -5.54 2.67
C ASN A 208 7.22 -5.12 1.31
N ARG A 209 5.92 -4.79 1.25
CA ARG A 209 5.20 -4.45 0.01
C ARG A 209 4.23 -3.29 0.24
N TRP A 210 4.01 -2.54 -0.82
CA TRP A 210 2.98 -1.50 -0.89
C TRP A 210 1.74 -2.06 -1.56
N MET A 211 0.57 -1.74 -1.02
CA MET A 211 -0.73 -1.94 -1.64
C MET A 211 -1.34 -0.57 -1.89
N LEU A 212 -1.78 -0.33 -3.12
CA LEU A 212 -2.52 0.86 -3.51
C LEU A 212 -3.83 0.42 -4.14
N SER A 213 -4.90 1.20 -3.98
CA SER A 213 -6.14 0.96 -4.71
C SER A 213 -6.88 2.23 -5.06
N GLU A 214 -7.75 2.09 -6.06
CA GLU A 214 -8.79 3.06 -6.44
C GLU A 214 -9.95 2.32 -7.10
N PHE A 215 -11.08 3.01 -7.28
CA PHE A 215 -12.17 2.51 -8.12
C PHE A 215 -11.91 2.78 -9.59
N ALA A 216 -12.47 1.95 -10.48
CA ALA A 216 -12.53 2.26 -11.90
C ALA A 216 -13.74 3.15 -12.24
N ALA A 217 -13.60 4.00 -13.26
CA ALA A 217 -14.65 4.92 -13.73
C ALA A 217 -15.92 4.23 -14.25
N SER A 218 -15.87 2.94 -14.55
CA SER A 218 -17.03 2.20 -15.05
C SER A 218 -16.93 0.71 -14.71
N GLY A 219 -18.08 0.03 -14.72
CA GLY A 219 -18.15 -1.43 -14.65
C GLY A 219 -18.04 -2.05 -13.25
N ASN A 220 -18.07 -1.24 -12.17
CA ASN A 220 -17.96 -1.71 -10.78
C ASN A 220 -16.66 -2.50 -10.52
N HIS A 221 -15.51 -1.92 -10.89
CA HIS A 221 -14.22 -2.56 -10.67
C HIS A 221 -13.45 -1.88 -9.53
N LEU A 222 -12.86 -2.70 -8.66
CA LEU A 222 -11.85 -2.30 -7.69
C LEU A 222 -10.46 -2.65 -8.24
N CYS A 223 -9.62 -1.63 -8.38
CA CYS A 223 -8.29 -1.74 -8.93
C CYS A 223 -7.28 -1.80 -7.78
N VAL A 224 -6.52 -2.89 -7.68
CA VAL A 224 -5.55 -3.09 -6.59
C VAL A 224 -4.16 -3.32 -7.18
N TYR A 225 -3.17 -2.60 -6.65
CA TYR A 225 -1.79 -2.63 -7.09
C TYR A 225 -0.91 -3.03 -5.93
N VAL A 226 -0.17 -4.15 -6.06
CA VAL A 226 0.77 -4.62 -5.04
C VAL A 226 2.19 -4.51 -5.58
N SER A 227 3.06 -3.77 -4.91
CA SER A 227 4.43 -3.57 -5.38
C SER A 227 5.17 -4.91 -5.51
N LYS A 228 6.17 -4.96 -6.38
CA LYS A 228 7.01 -6.16 -6.54
C LYS A 228 8.05 -6.28 -5.44
N THR A 229 8.46 -5.15 -4.84
CA THR A 229 9.50 -5.03 -3.83
C THR A 229 9.08 -4.03 -2.74
N ALA A 230 9.95 -3.76 -1.76
CA ALA A 230 9.73 -2.71 -0.76
C ALA A 230 9.77 -1.28 -1.34
N ASP A 231 10.20 -1.12 -2.59
CA ASP A 231 10.32 0.16 -3.26
C ASP A 231 9.00 0.53 -3.96
N PRO A 232 8.27 1.56 -3.49
CA PRO A 232 7.01 1.99 -4.09
C PRO A 232 7.21 2.64 -5.47
N ALA A 233 8.43 3.01 -5.83
CA ALA A 233 8.76 3.58 -7.14
C ALA A 233 8.94 2.50 -8.23
N GLY A 234 8.98 1.22 -7.83
CA GLY A 234 9.20 0.08 -8.71
C GLY A 234 7.95 -0.39 -9.47
N GLN A 235 8.02 -1.63 -9.95
CA GLN A 235 6.90 -2.29 -10.65
C GLN A 235 5.86 -2.82 -9.65
N TYR A 236 4.62 -2.93 -10.11
CA TYR A 236 3.49 -3.49 -9.38
C TYR A 236 2.93 -4.73 -10.09
N TYR A 237 2.27 -5.58 -9.32
CA TYR A 237 1.26 -6.52 -9.79
C TYR A 237 -0.09 -5.83 -9.66
N PHE A 238 -0.81 -5.63 -10.77
CA PHE A 238 -2.17 -5.09 -10.70
C PHE A 238 -3.21 -6.20 -10.80
N TYR A 239 -4.30 -6.01 -10.07
CA TYR A 239 -5.47 -6.87 -10.01
C TYR A 239 -6.69 -6.02 -10.31
N ASP A 240 -7.55 -6.52 -11.19
CA ASP A 240 -8.83 -5.91 -11.57
C ASP A 240 -9.95 -6.82 -11.04
N PHE A 241 -10.66 -6.36 -10.01
CA PHE A 241 -11.75 -7.08 -9.37
C PHE A 241 -13.10 -6.50 -9.78
N THR A 242 -13.86 -7.22 -10.60
CA THR A 242 -15.26 -6.87 -10.87
C THR A 242 -16.15 -7.25 -9.70
N THR A 243 -17.00 -6.33 -9.29
CA THR A 243 -17.95 -6.49 -8.17
C THR A 243 -19.40 -6.35 -8.66
N PRO A 244 -20.40 -6.92 -7.96
CA PRO A 244 -21.80 -6.84 -8.41
C PRO A 244 -22.36 -5.42 -8.44
N ASN A 245 -21.94 -4.58 -7.50
CA ASN A 245 -22.33 -3.18 -7.34
C ASN A 245 -21.07 -2.32 -7.15
N PHE A 246 -21.21 -1.01 -7.23
CA PHE A 246 -20.10 -0.09 -6.96
C PHE A 246 -19.43 -0.41 -5.61
N PRO A 247 -18.10 -0.62 -5.55
CA PRO A 247 -17.42 -1.20 -4.40
C PRO A 247 -16.93 -0.19 -3.35
N ASP A 248 -17.79 0.77 -2.98
CA ASP A 248 -17.56 1.77 -1.90
C ASP A 248 -18.10 1.29 -0.54
#